data_AF-A0A0S8HQ36-F1
#
_entry.id   AF-A0A0S8HQ36-F1
#
_cell.length_a   1.000
_cell.length_b   1.000
_cell.length_c   1.000
_cell.angle_alpha   90.00
_cell.angle_beta   90.00
_cell.angle_gamma   90.00
#
_symmetry.space_group_name_H-M   'P 1'
#
loop_
_entity.id
_entity.type
_entity.pdbx_description
1 polymer ?
#
loop_
_entity_poly.entity_id
_entity_poly.type
_entity_poly.pdbx_seq_one_letter_code
_entity_poly.pdbx_strand_id
1 'polypeptide(L)'
;MVLVMILVAVGLIVGMSCLAAASLRVSISHNLQSLSRARYLAESGLEHGIYLLRESPRQLDGSQTSPLGPFYVDGTGDSYTFYAVRDPQDARRYLLTSEGSAGGHTRASSVVVQTTPQPPRQTPHAVQLTGTSVTLPAGVTVTGDVHVNGDLMSYGQVVGDVSATGTVGGDLSKISGQVTEGVDAVESPQLDTQTWMSYMIDGVVYQPVELTASQFTDANLPIDGAAITPDNPGGVVWLRPLEAGQPVRISADRVTGFTFQGTILVEGDLEINGDRYNLAVTPVAGFPALVMTGTVSKIKIAGDRNTITFNGLVIADTVGLQGDRNDITINGGLVASSISHQGNFSTLQVNYDPERSTIAHFIDQAWGPQGNAGARIIVWKD
;
A
#
# COMPACT_ATOMS: atom_id res chain seq x y z
N MET A 1 -89.69 -9.50 18.31
CA MET A 1 -88.84 -10.70 18.09
C MET A 1 -88.10 -10.64 16.75
N VAL A 2 -88.80 -10.54 15.61
CA VAL A 2 -88.15 -10.47 14.27
C VAL A 2 -87.14 -9.31 14.14
N LEU A 3 -87.49 -8.10 14.60
CA LEU A 3 -86.60 -6.93 14.56
C LEU A 3 -85.27 -7.15 15.30
N VAL A 4 -85.33 -7.79 16.47
CA VAL A 4 -84.14 -8.05 17.31
C VAL A 4 -83.22 -9.07 16.63
N MET A 5 -83.78 -10.10 16.00
CA MET A 5 -82.99 -11.07 15.24
C MET A 5 -82.33 -10.46 14.01
N ILE A 6 -83.02 -9.57 13.29
CA ILE A 6 -82.43 -8.85 12.15
C ILE A 6 -81.26 -7.97 12.62
N LEU A 7 -81.42 -7.26 13.74
CA LEU A 7 -80.39 -6.38 14.29
C LEU A 7 -79.14 -7.16 14.72
N VAL A 8 -79.32 -8.31 15.37
CA VAL A 8 -78.23 -9.22 15.73
C VAL A 8 -77.55 -9.80 14.49
N ALA A 9 -78.31 -10.22 13.48
CA ALA A 9 -77.75 -10.77 12.24
C ALA A 9 -76.91 -9.73 11.48
N VAL A 10 -77.40 -8.49 11.34
CA VAL A 10 -76.65 -7.40 10.72
C VAL A 10 -75.39 -7.07 11.53
N GLY A 11 -75.50 -7.03 12.87
CA GLY A 11 -74.36 -6.81 13.76
C GLY A 11 -73.27 -7.88 13.60
N LEU A 12 -73.64 -9.15 13.46
CA LEU A 12 -72.71 -10.25 13.22
C LEU A 12 -72.03 -10.16 11.85
N ILE A 13 -72.77 -9.83 10.79
CA ILE A 13 -72.20 -9.68 9.44
C ILE A 13 -71.17 -8.55 9.43
N VAL A 14 -71.53 -7.37 9.95
CA VAL A 14 -70.62 -6.23 10.04
C VAL A 14 -69.41 -6.55 10.92
N GLY A 15 -69.64 -7.18 12.07
CA GLY A 15 -68.56 -7.61 12.98
C GLY A 15 -67.56 -8.56 12.31
N MET A 16 -68.06 -9.57 11.57
CA MET A 16 -67.21 -10.50 10.82
C MET A 16 -66.46 -9.81 9.68
N SER A 17 -67.10 -8.90 8.94
CA SER A 17 -66.43 -8.12 7.90
C SER A 17 -65.31 -7.24 8.47
N CYS A 18 -65.52 -6.59 9.62
CA CYS A 18 -64.50 -5.81 10.32
C CYS A 18 -63.35 -6.70 10.81
N LEU A 19 -63.64 -7.88 11.37
CA LEU A 19 -62.63 -8.83 11.82
C LEU A 19 -61.77 -9.34 10.64
N ALA A 20 -62.40 -9.68 9.52
CA ALA A 20 -61.71 -10.12 8.30
C ALA A 20 -60.81 -9.02 7.74
N ALA A 21 -61.30 -7.76 7.68
CA ALA A 21 -60.50 -6.63 7.24
C ALA A 21 -59.31 -6.34 8.17
N ALA A 22 -59.49 -6.46 9.49
CA ALA A 22 -58.42 -6.31 10.46
C ALA A 22 -57.35 -7.40 10.32
N SER A 23 -57.77 -8.66 10.18
CA SER A 23 -56.87 -9.80 9.95
C SER A 23 -56.02 -9.61 8.69
N LEU A 24 -56.66 -9.21 7.58
CA LEU A 24 -55.96 -8.93 6.32
C LEU A 24 -54.96 -7.78 6.45
N ARG A 25 -55.30 -6.71 7.18
CA ARG A 25 -54.38 -5.60 7.46
C ARG A 25 -53.17 -6.04 8.29
N VAL A 26 -53.37 -6.92 9.27
CA VAL A 26 -52.28 -7.47 10.09
C VAL A 26 -51.34 -8.32 9.23
N SER A 27 -51.86 -9.22 8.39
CA SER A 27 -51.02 -10.02 7.48
C SER A 27 -50.26 -9.16 6.47
N ILE A 28 -50.89 -8.15 5.88
CA ILE A 28 -50.20 -7.21 4.98
C ILE A 28 -49.10 -6.45 5.72
N SER A 29 -49.37 -6.02 6.96
CA SER A 29 -48.38 -5.29 7.78
C SER A 29 -47.18 -6.16 8.11
N HIS A 30 -47.39 -7.44 8.47
CA HIS A 30 -46.31 -8.40 8.69
C HIS A 30 -45.49 -8.64 7.43
N ASN A 31 -46.13 -8.86 6.29
CA ASN A 31 -45.42 -9.07 5.02
C ASN A 31 -44.61 -7.83 4.60
N LEU A 32 -45.17 -6.63 4.75
CA LEU A 32 -44.47 -5.37 4.49
C LEU A 32 -43.27 -5.20 5.42
N GLN A 33 -43.42 -5.52 6.71
CA GLN A 33 -42.34 -5.44 7.68
C GLN A 33 -41.21 -6.41 7.34
N SER A 34 -41.51 -7.68 7.07
CA SER A 34 -40.52 -8.69 6.68
C SER A 34 -39.82 -8.30 5.37
N LEU A 35 -40.55 -7.76 4.40
CA LEU A 35 -40.00 -7.32 3.12
C LEU A 35 -39.08 -6.10 3.28
N SER A 36 -39.45 -5.14 4.13
CA SER A 36 -38.59 -4.01 4.46
C SER A 36 -37.32 -4.46 5.17
N ARG A 37 -37.42 -5.43 6.09
CA ARG A 37 -36.24 -6.02 6.76
C ARG A 37 -35.33 -6.73 5.77
N ALA A 38 -35.87 -7.56 4.88
CA ALA A 38 -35.10 -8.23 3.84
C ALA A 38 -34.34 -7.23 2.95
N ARG A 39 -34.96 -6.08 2.62
CA ARG A 39 -34.28 -4.99 1.89
C ARG A 39 -33.14 -4.38 2.70
N TYR A 40 -33.37 -4.02 3.97
CA TYR A 40 -32.31 -3.46 4.82
C TYR A 40 -31.13 -4.43 5.01
N LEU A 41 -31.40 -5.74 5.05
CA LEU A 41 -30.37 -6.76 5.12
C LEU A 41 -29.56 -6.84 3.83
N ALA A 42 -30.22 -6.76 2.67
CA ALA A 42 -29.54 -6.68 1.38
C ALA A 42 -28.66 -5.41 1.28
N GLU A 43 -29.17 -4.26 1.69
CA GLU A 43 -28.40 -3.00 1.74
C GLU A 43 -27.20 -3.11 2.70
N SER A 44 -27.39 -3.75 3.86
CA SER A 44 -26.30 -4.01 4.82
C SER A 44 -25.22 -4.92 4.22
N GLY A 45 -25.60 -5.94 3.44
CA GLY A 45 -24.65 -6.80 2.74
C GLY A 45 -23.93 -6.09 1.59
N LEU A 46 -24.56 -5.11 0.93
CA LEU A 46 -23.88 -4.24 -0.01
C LEU A 46 -22.82 -3.36 0.68
N GLU A 47 -23.14 -2.74 1.81
CA GLU A 47 -22.16 -1.95 2.57
C GLU A 47 -20.99 -2.82 3.08
N HIS A 48 -21.28 -4.05 3.53
CA HIS A 48 -20.25 -5.01 3.90
C HIS A 48 -19.37 -5.39 2.70
N GLY A 49 -19.96 -5.66 1.54
CA GLY A 49 -19.20 -5.93 0.33
C GLY A 49 -18.38 -4.74 -0.16
N ILE A 50 -18.88 -3.50 -0.03
CA ILE A 50 -18.11 -2.28 -0.31
C ILE A 50 -16.94 -2.15 0.65
N TYR A 51 -17.14 -2.44 1.94
CA TYR A 51 -16.06 -2.46 2.91
C TYR A 51 -14.97 -3.48 2.52
N LEU A 52 -15.34 -4.70 2.14
CA LEU A 52 -14.39 -5.69 1.66
C LEU A 52 -13.70 -5.29 0.34
N LEU A 53 -14.42 -4.63 -0.58
CA LEU A 53 -13.82 -4.07 -1.80
C LEU A 53 -12.79 -2.98 -1.53
N ARG A 54 -12.89 -2.30 -0.39
CA ARG A 54 -11.85 -1.40 0.09
C ARG A 54 -10.74 -2.22 0.73
N GLU A 55 -11.03 -2.83 1.88
CA GLU A 55 -10.01 -3.42 2.75
C GLU A 55 -9.26 -4.61 2.13
N SER A 56 -9.98 -5.52 1.47
CA SER A 56 -9.43 -6.80 1.02
C SER A 56 -10.22 -7.35 -0.18
N PRO A 57 -10.03 -6.78 -1.40
CA PRO A 57 -10.80 -7.17 -2.58
C PRO A 57 -10.73 -8.68 -2.89
N ARG A 58 -9.61 -9.32 -2.52
CA ARG A 58 -9.37 -10.76 -2.71
C ARG A 58 -10.39 -11.66 -2.02
N GLN A 59 -11.00 -11.21 -0.91
CA GLN A 59 -12.03 -12.00 -0.24
C GLN A 59 -13.29 -12.17 -1.09
N LEU A 60 -13.46 -11.33 -2.12
CA LEU A 60 -14.56 -11.39 -3.07
C LEU A 60 -14.24 -12.22 -4.31
N ASP A 61 -12.99 -12.65 -4.51
CA ASP A 61 -12.62 -13.48 -5.65
C ASP A 61 -13.34 -14.84 -5.56
N GLY A 62 -14.07 -15.21 -6.62
CA GLY A 62 -14.89 -16.43 -6.64
C GLY A 62 -16.20 -16.35 -5.86
N SER A 63 -16.50 -15.23 -5.20
CA SER A 63 -17.74 -15.07 -4.43
C SER A 63 -19.02 -15.23 -5.27
N GLN A 64 -18.94 -15.04 -6.59
CA GLN A 64 -20.07 -15.27 -7.50
C GLN A 64 -20.59 -16.72 -7.47
N THR A 65 -19.70 -17.71 -7.30
CA THR A 65 -20.09 -19.13 -7.23
C THR A 65 -20.33 -19.60 -5.80
N SER A 66 -19.70 -18.93 -4.83
CA SER A 66 -19.87 -19.20 -3.39
C SER A 66 -20.05 -17.86 -2.65
N PRO A 67 -21.28 -17.33 -2.57
CA PRO A 67 -21.53 -16.06 -1.89
C PRO A 67 -21.03 -16.06 -0.45
N LEU A 68 -20.53 -14.92 0.00
CA LEU A 68 -20.10 -14.74 1.38
C LEU A 68 -21.34 -14.69 2.29
N GLY A 69 -21.31 -15.43 3.39
CA GLY A 69 -22.40 -15.57 4.35
C GLY A 69 -22.92 -17.01 4.46
N PRO A 70 -24.12 -17.23 5.05
CA PRO A 70 -25.04 -16.22 5.59
C PRO A 70 -24.48 -15.50 6.82
N PHE A 71 -24.65 -14.18 6.86
CA PHE A 71 -24.39 -13.36 8.04
C PHE A 71 -25.71 -13.07 8.75
N TYR A 72 -25.78 -13.40 10.04
CA TYR A 72 -26.97 -13.17 10.87
C TYR A 72 -26.80 -11.89 11.67
N VAL A 73 -27.79 -11.01 11.62
CA VAL A 73 -27.74 -9.71 12.31
C VAL A 73 -28.20 -9.82 13.76
N ASP A 74 -29.07 -10.78 14.05
CA ASP A 74 -29.58 -11.08 15.38
C ASP A 74 -29.98 -12.56 15.52
N GLY A 75 -30.54 -12.93 16.68
CA GLY A 75 -31.01 -14.29 16.95
C GLY A 75 -32.32 -14.68 16.25
N THR A 76 -32.86 -13.86 15.33
CA THR A 76 -34.16 -14.13 14.68
C THR A 76 -34.07 -15.10 13.51
N GLY A 77 -32.86 -15.41 13.03
CA GLY A 77 -32.62 -16.20 11.83
C GLY A 77 -32.64 -15.38 10.53
N ASP A 78 -32.95 -14.08 10.62
CA ASP A 78 -32.78 -13.12 9.53
C ASP A 78 -31.30 -13.01 9.15
N SER A 79 -31.00 -13.03 7.85
CA SER A 79 -29.63 -13.08 7.36
C SER A 79 -29.44 -12.39 6.01
N TYR A 80 -28.19 -12.16 5.63
CA TYR A 80 -27.84 -11.77 4.27
C TYR A 80 -26.62 -12.53 3.76
N THR A 81 -26.53 -12.63 2.44
CA THR A 81 -25.33 -13.04 1.70
C THR A 81 -24.97 -11.96 0.69
N PHE A 82 -23.73 -11.95 0.21
CA PHE A 82 -23.33 -11.06 -0.88
C PHE A 82 -22.17 -11.63 -1.69
N TYR A 83 -22.02 -11.13 -2.90
CA TYR A 83 -20.94 -11.50 -3.82
C TYR A 83 -20.64 -10.35 -4.78
N ALA A 84 -19.44 -10.36 -5.36
CA ALA A 84 -19.04 -9.41 -6.39
C ALA A 84 -18.69 -10.12 -7.70
N VAL A 85 -18.98 -9.47 -8.82
CA VAL A 85 -18.57 -9.86 -10.16
C VAL A 85 -17.69 -8.75 -10.72
N ARG A 86 -16.44 -9.05 -11.03
CA ARG A 86 -15.51 -8.09 -11.65
C ARG A 86 -15.88 -7.88 -13.12
N ASP A 87 -15.88 -6.63 -13.59
CA ASP A 87 -16.15 -6.31 -14.99
C ASP A 87 -14.98 -6.80 -15.86
N PRO A 88 -15.22 -7.59 -16.91
CA PRO A 88 -14.16 -8.10 -17.78
C PRO A 88 -13.49 -7.01 -18.64
N GLN A 89 -14.11 -5.85 -18.81
CA GLN A 89 -13.59 -4.73 -19.59
C GLN A 89 -12.87 -3.68 -18.74
N ASP A 90 -13.14 -3.65 -17.43
CA ASP A 90 -12.53 -2.70 -16.49
C ASP A 90 -12.26 -3.40 -15.15
N ALA A 91 -11.00 -3.76 -14.91
CA ALA A 91 -10.57 -4.46 -13.69
C ALA A 91 -10.84 -3.67 -12.40
N ARG A 92 -11.16 -2.37 -12.50
CA ARG A 92 -11.51 -1.50 -11.37
C ARG A 92 -13.00 -1.46 -11.09
N ARG A 93 -13.84 -2.07 -11.92
CA ARG A 93 -15.30 -2.07 -11.77
C ARG A 93 -15.81 -3.42 -11.29
N TYR A 94 -16.73 -3.36 -10.33
CA TYR A 94 -17.36 -4.53 -9.72
C TYR A 94 -18.88 -4.33 -9.72
N LEU A 95 -19.63 -5.35 -10.10
CA LEU A 95 -21.05 -5.47 -9.79
C LEU A 95 -21.17 -6.23 -8.48
N LEU A 96 -21.49 -5.52 -7.40
CA LEU A 96 -21.74 -6.10 -6.09
C LEU A 96 -23.24 -6.39 -5.95
N THR A 97 -23.58 -7.59 -5.51
CA THR A 97 -24.97 -8.02 -5.27
C THR A 97 -25.08 -8.60 -3.87
N SER A 98 -26.15 -8.25 -3.16
CA SER A 98 -26.48 -8.84 -1.87
C SER A 98 -27.92 -9.30 -1.83
N GLU A 99 -28.16 -10.41 -1.15
CA GLU A 99 -29.48 -10.97 -0.89
C GLU A 99 -29.75 -11.00 0.62
N GLY A 100 -30.79 -10.30 1.06
CA GLY A 100 -31.28 -10.32 2.42
C GLY A 100 -32.54 -11.16 2.56
N SER A 101 -32.61 -11.97 3.61
CA SER A 101 -33.73 -12.87 3.92
C SER A 101 -34.30 -12.55 5.30
N ALA A 102 -35.59 -12.23 5.37
CA ALA A 102 -36.30 -11.99 6.63
C ALA A 102 -37.74 -12.50 6.60
N GLY A 103 -38.14 -13.25 7.63
CA GLY A 103 -39.50 -13.77 7.76
C GLY A 103 -39.99 -14.59 6.55
N GLY A 104 -39.08 -15.32 5.89
CA GLY A 104 -39.38 -16.12 4.69
C GLY A 104 -39.43 -15.33 3.38
N HIS A 105 -39.10 -14.05 3.39
CA HIS A 105 -39.01 -13.21 2.20
C HIS A 105 -37.57 -12.88 1.88
N THR A 106 -37.20 -12.97 0.60
CA THR A 106 -35.86 -12.60 0.11
C THR A 106 -35.93 -11.35 -0.76
N ARG A 107 -34.96 -10.46 -0.60
CA ARG A 107 -34.73 -9.29 -1.48
C ARG A 107 -33.28 -9.25 -1.92
N ALA A 108 -33.07 -8.98 -3.19
CA ALA A 108 -31.75 -8.73 -3.75
C ALA A 108 -31.57 -7.22 -3.99
N SER A 109 -30.34 -6.74 -3.89
CA SER A 109 -29.95 -5.39 -4.30
C SER A 109 -28.57 -5.44 -4.94
N SER A 110 -28.33 -4.62 -5.95
CA SER A 110 -27.06 -4.59 -6.66
C SER A 110 -26.54 -3.17 -6.89
N VAL A 111 -25.23 -3.01 -6.89
CA VAL A 111 -24.56 -1.73 -7.10
C VAL A 111 -23.30 -1.93 -7.94
N VAL A 112 -23.05 -1.00 -8.87
CA VAL A 112 -21.79 -0.93 -9.61
C VAL A 112 -20.82 -0.03 -8.84
N VAL A 113 -19.76 -0.64 -8.34
CA VAL A 113 -18.68 0.02 -7.60
C VAL A 113 -17.47 0.15 -8.50
N GLN A 114 -16.81 1.30 -8.47
CA GLN A 114 -15.48 1.46 -9.06
C GLN A 114 -14.48 1.79 -7.97
N THR A 115 -13.40 1.01 -7.94
CA THR A 115 -12.25 1.29 -7.09
C THR A 115 -11.38 2.34 -7.76
N THR A 116 -11.03 3.37 -7.02
CA THR A 116 -10.00 4.32 -7.43
C THR A 116 -8.69 3.95 -6.75
N PRO A 117 -7.57 3.87 -7.49
CA PRO A 117 -6.25 3.74 -6.88
C PRO A 117 -6.11 4.82 -5.81
N GLN A 118 -5.67 4.44 -4.61
CA GLN A 118 -5.32 5.43 -3.59
C GLN A 118 -4.24 6.33 -4.18
N PRO A 119 -4.28 7.67 -3.92
CA PRO A 119 -3.17 8.52 -4.33
C PRO A 119 -1.85 7.91 -3.79
N PRO A 120 -0.80 7.86 -4.62
CA PRO A 120 0.48 7.32 -4.20
C PRO A 120 0.91 7.95 -2.88
N ARG A 121 1.25 7.13 -1.88
CA ARG A 121 1.89 7.66 -0.66
C ARG A 121 3.25 8.22 -1.06
N GLN A 122 3.44 9.51 -0.85
CA GLN A 122 4.70 10.20 -1.05
C GLN A 122 5.41 10.36 0.28
N THR A 123 6.74 10.28 0.30
CA THR A 123 7.49 10.72 1.47
C THR A 123 7.31 12.23 1.62
N PRO A 124 6.88 12.75 2.78
CA PRO A 124 6.66 14.19 2.96
C PRO A 124 7.96 15.00 2.94
N HIS A 125 9.11 14.32 3.09
CA HIS A 125 10.44 14.92 3.14
C HIS A 125 11.35 14.27 2.09
N ALA A 126 12.42 15.00 1.72
CA ALA A 126 13.50 14.50 0.89
C ALA A 126 14.27 13.37 1.55
N VAL A 127 14.59 13.58 2.83
CA VAL A 127 15.22 12.56 3.67
C VAL A 127 14.41 12.43 4.95
N GLN A 128 13.98 11.22 5.24
CA GLN A 128 13.33 10.87 6.50
C GLN A 128 14.20 9.88 7.25
N LEU A 129 14.70 10.31 8.41
CA LEU A 129 15.55 9.50 9.27
C LEU A 129 14.77 8.97 10.46
N THR A 130 14.72 7.65 10.64
CA THR A 130 13.89 6.99 11.66
C THR A 130 14.65 6.70 12.96
N GLY A 131 15.97 6.89 12.96
CA GLY A 131 16.83 6.65 14.12
C GLY A 131 16.65 7.70 15.22
N THR A 132 16.92 7.29 16.47
CA THR A 132 16.78 8.13 17.66
C THR A 132 17.91 9.15 17.82
N SER A 133 19.10 8.87 17.27
CA SER A 133 20.22 9.81 17.21
C SER A 133 20.97 9.57 15.91
N VAL A 134 20.94 10.55 15.02
CA VAL A 134 21.48 10.43 13.67
C VAL A 134 22.47 11.55 13.42
N THR A 135 23.59 11.21 12.78
CA THR A 135 24.52 12.20 12.27
C THR A 135 24.35 12.28 10.76
N LEU A 136 24.24 13.48 10.20
CA LEU A 136 24.32 13.72 8.76
C LEU A 136 25.77 14.09 8.41
N PRO A 137 26.55 13.18 7.78
CA PRO A 137 27.97 13.44 7.52
C PRO A 137 28.23 14.60 6.57
N ALA A 138 29.43 15.20 6.65
CA ALA A 138 29.82 16.33 5.80
C ALA A 138 29.86 16.03 4.28
N GLY A 139 29.96 14.75 3.90
CA GLY A 139 29.87 14.30 2.50
C GLY A 139 28.45 14.14 1.97
N VAL A 140 27.42 14.48 2.76
CA VAL A 140 26.01 14.38 2.35
C VAL A 140 25.48 15.74 1.94
N THR A 141 24.80 15.80 0.80
CA THR A 141 24.04 16.96 0.32
C THR A 141 22.60 16.55 0.06
N VAL A 142 21.65 17.30 0.64
CA VAL A 142 20.22 17.09 0.45
C VAL A 142 19.62 18.34 -0.19
N THR A 143 18.87 18.17 -1.27
CA THR A 143 18.04 19.22 -1.87
C THR A 143 16.57 18.89 -1.60
N GLY A 144 15.97 19.61 -0.66
CA GLY A 144 14.66 19.35 -0.09
C GLY A 144 14.70 19.15 1.43
N ASP A 145 13.53 18.95 2.02
CA ASP A 145 13.38 18.97 3.48
C ASP A 145 13.85 17.67 4.14
N VAL A 146 14.36 17.78 5.36
CA VAL A 146 14.84 16.64 6.17
C VAL A 146 14.00 16.54 7.44
N HIS A 147 13.57 15.32 7.76
CA HIS A 147 12.94 15.02 9.05
C HIS A 147 13.68 13.89 9.78
N VAL A 148 13.81 14.00 11.10
CA VAL A 148 14.41 12.95 11.96
C VAL A 148 13.48 12.61 13.12
N ASN A 149 13.14 11.33 13.28
CA ASN A 149 12.41 10.78 14.43
C ASN A 149 13.31 10.62 15.68
N GLY A 150 14.15 11.63 15.96
CA GLY A 150 15.10 11.64 17.06
C GLY A 150 15.94 12.91 17.07
N ASP A 151 17.15 12.82 17.61
CA ASP A 151 18.15 13.88 17.56
C ASP A 151 18.94 13.85 16.24
N LEU A 152 19.24 15.02 15.69
CA LEU A 152 20.07 15.19 14.50
C LEU A 152 21.33 15.98 14.81
N MET A 153 22.50 15.43 14.46
CA MET A 153 23.76 16.17 14.37
C MET A 153 24.12 16.38 12.90
N SER A 154 23.89 17.59 12.38
CA SER A 154 24.09 17.89 10.96
C SER A 154 25.47 18.47 10.68
N TYR A 155 26.26 17.80 9.84
CA TYR A 155 27.50 18.33 9.26
C TYR A 155 27.46 18.41 7.73
N GLY A 156 26.46 17.77 7.11
CA GLY A 156 26.15 17.80 5.69
C GLY A 156 25.47 19.11 5.27
N GLN A 157 25.25 19.26 3.97
CA GLN A 157 24.54 20.40 3.39
C GLN A 157 23.07 20.06 3.18
N VAL A 158 22.16 20.91 3.66
CA VAL A 158 20.72 20.78 3.44
C VAL A 158 20.19 22.05 2.80
N VAL A 159 19.70 21.92 1.57
CA VAL A 159 19.00 22.98 0.84
C VAL A 159 17.50 22.77 1.01
N GLY A 160 16.99 23.11 2.20
CA GLY A 160 15.61 22.86 2.63
C GLY A 160 15.44 23.06 4.13
N ASP A 161 14.22 22.80 4.61
CA ASP A 161 13.89 22.84 6.04
C ASP A 161 14.37 21.57 6.74
N VAL A 162 14.65 21.68 8.05
CA VAL A 162 15.04 20.56 8.89
C VAL A 162 14.12 20.50 10.09
N SER A 163 13.52 19.34 10.32
CA SER A 163 12.69 19.07 11.49
C SER A 163 13.15 17.83 12.25
N ALA A 164 12.99 17.85 13.57
CA ALA A 164 13.35 16.73 14.43
C ALA A 164 12.38 16.59 15.60
N THR A 165 12.09 15.37 16.00
CA THR A 165 11.31 15.11 17.23
C THR A 165 12.12 15.40 18.48
N GLY A 166 13.44 15.25 18.40
CA GLY A 166 14.41 15.68 19.40
C GLY A 166 15.00 17.05 19.08
N THR A 167 16.32 17.11 19.17
CA THR A 167 17.14 18.32 18.96
C THR A 167 17.88 18.29 17.63
N VAL A 168 18.25 19.46 17.11
CA VAL A 168 19.06 19.62 15.90
C VAL A 168 20.32 20.41 16.24
N GLY A 169 21.46 19.73 16.21
CA GLY A 169 22.79 20.30 16.44
C GLY A 169 23.73 20.18 15.24
N GLY A 170 24.99 20.57 15.44
CA GLY A 170 26.05 20.51 14.42
C GLY A 170 26.34 21.86 13.77
N ASP A 171 26.69 21.85 12.48
CA ASP A 171 26.97 23.05 11.68
C ASP A 171 25.70 23.56 10.99
N LEU A 172 24.86 24.25 11.76
CA LEU A 172 23.58 24.77 11.28
C LEU A 172 23.72 25.79 10.14
N SER A 173 24.93 26.34 9.90
CA SER A 173 25.19 27.25 8.77
C SER A 173 25.04 26.59 7.40
N LYS A 174 25.03 25.24 7.37
CA LYS A 174 24.85 24.43 6.16
C LYS A 174 23.39 24.07 5.86
N ILE A 175 22.46 24.54 6.68
CA ILE A 175 21.01 24.39 6.48
C ILE A 175 20.49 25.71 5.93
N SER A 176 19.90 25.71 4.73
CA SER A 176 19.38 26.94 4.12
C SER A 176 17.98 27.32 4.60
N GLY A 177 17.20 26.36 5.09
CA GLY A 177 15.82 26.54 5.54
C GLY A 177 15.67 26.71 7.06
N GLN A 178 14.44 26.55 7.54
CA GLN A 178 14.11 26.64 8.95
C GLN A 178 14.48 25.34 9.69
N VAL A 179 15.02 25.49 10.91
CA VAL A 179 15.23 24.37 11.84
C VAL A 179 14.09 24.36 12.87
N THR A 180 13.40 23.23 12.99
CA THR A 180 12.27 23.05 13.94
C THR A 180 12.48 21.81 14.79
N GLU A 181 12.57 21.98 16.11
CA GLU A 181 12.78 20.92 17.09
C GLU A 181 11.48 20.57 17.82
N GLY A 182 11.40 19.37 18.42
CA GLY A 182 10.25 18.95 19.21
C GLY A 182 8.95 18.76 18.42
N VAL A 183 9.05 18.46 17.11
CA VAL A 183 7.87 18.15 16.27
C VAL A 183 7.39 16.71 16.48
N ASP A 184 6.18 16.39 16.01
CA ASP A 184 5.68 15.02 16.05
C ASP A 184 6.47 14.09 15.12
N ALA A 185 6.57 12.82 15.51
CA ALA A 185 7.22 11.80 14.71
C ALA A 185 6.46 11.54 13.41
N VAL A 186 7.20 11.39 12.31
CA VAL A 186 6.63 11.01 11.03
C VAL A 186 6.64 9.49 10.91
N GLU A 187 5.48 8.90 10.62
CA GLU A 187 5.36 7.47 10.35
C GLU A 187 6.34 7.04 9.26
N SER A 188 6.85 5.81 9.26
CA SER A 188 7.86 5.35 8.30
C SER A 188 7.47 4.01 7.70
N PRO A 189 7.91 3.71 6.46
CA PRO A 189 7.70 2.42 5.84
C PRO A 189 8.32 1.31 6.70
N GLN A 190 7.56 0.25 6.97
CA GLN A 190 8.05 -0.96 7.62
C GLN A 190 9.01 -1.70 6.69
N LEU A 191 10.15 -2.14 7.25
CA LEU A 191 11.17 -2.90 6.54
C LEU A 191 10.98 -4.42 6.67
N ASP A 192 9.75 -4.86 6.95
CA ASP A 192 9.41 -6.28 7.00
C ASP A 192 9.31 -6.85 5.58
N THR A 193 9.96 -7.99 5.33
CA THR A 193 10.01 -8.58 3.99
C THR A 193 8.61 -8.88 3.44
N GLN A 194 7.66 -9.35 4.27
CA GLN A 194 6.33 -9.74 3.80
C GLN A 194 5.56 -8.57 3.21
N THR A 195 5.74 -7.37 3.78
CA THR A 195 5.12 -6.12 3.29
C THR A 195 5.43 -5.83 1.83
N TRP A 196 6.60 -6.27 1.35
CA TRP A 196 7.10 -5.97 0.00
C TRP A 196 6.99 -7.16 -0.97
N MET A 197 6.47 -8.31 -0.51
CA MET A 197 6.31 -9.50 -1.37
C MET A 197 5.10 -9.41 -2.31
N SER A 198 4.22 -8.41 -2.15
CA SER A 198 3.01 -8.29 -2.97
C SER A 198 2.78 -6.86 -3.43
N TYR A 199 2.52 -6.68 -4.72
CA TYR A 199 2.18 -5.39 -5.28
C TYR A 199 1.01 -5.50 -6.27
N MET A 200 0.25 -4.42 -6.44
CA MET A 200 -0.97 -4.35 -7.24
C MET A 200 -0.85 -3.27 -8.31
N ILE A 201 -1.11 -3.68 -9.55
CA ILE A 201 -1.30 -2.78 -10.68
C ILE A 201 -2.70 -3.06 -11.23
N ASP A 202 -3.52 -2.02 -11.35
CA ASP A 202 -4.87 -2.10 -11.91
C ASP A 202 -5.77 -3.19 -11.29
N GLY A 203 -5.63 -3.41 -9.97
CA GLY A 203 -6.44 -4.41 -9.26
C GLY A 203 -5.96 -5.86 -9.45
N VAL A 204 -4.87 -6.08 -10.17
CA VAL A 204 -4.20 -7.38 -10.32
C VAL A 204 -3.00 -7.42 -9.39
N VAL A 205 -2.89 -8.49 -8.61
CA VAL A 205 -1.76 -8.68 -7.70
C VAL A 205 -0.67 -9.49 -8.38
N TYR A 206 0.55 -9.00 -8.22
CA TYR A 206 1.78 -9.59 -8.69
C TYR A 206 2.70 -9.90 -7.51
N GLN A 207 3.71 -10.72 -7.77
CA GLN A 207 4.79 -11.03 -6.84
C GLN A 207 6.12 -10.59 -7.48
N PRO A 208 7.11 -10.14 -6.69
CA PRO A 208 8.46 -9.93 -7.18
C PRO A 208 9.02 -11.20 -7.82
N VAL A 209 9.84 -11.02 -8.87
CA VAL A 209 10.61 -12.14 -9.44
C VAL A 209 11.80 -12.41 -8.52
N GLU A 210 11.80 -13.57 -7.87
CA GLU A 210 12.91 -14.00 -7.02
C GLU A 210 14.13 -14.36 -7.87
N LEU A 211 15.27 -13.78 -7.53
CA LEU A 211 16.57 -14.10 -8.10
C LEU A 211 17.54 -14.41 -6.95
N THR A 212 18.23 -15.55 -7.08
CA THR A 212 19.17 -16.02 -6.06
C THR A 212 20.52 -16.28 -6.69
N ALA A 213 21.56 -15.65 -6.15
CA ALA A 213 22.93 -15.80 -6.61
C ALA A 213 23.93 -15.53 -5.48
N SER A 214 25.16 -16.03 -5.63
CA SER A 214 26.28 -15.59 -4.77
C SER A 214 26.73 -14.17 -5.12
N GLN A 215 26.48 -13.75 -6.36
CA GLN A 215 26.84 -12.46 -6.92
C GLN A 215 25.95 -12.17 -8.14
N PHE A 216 25.44 -10.95 -8.21
CA PHE A 216 24.64 -10.42 -9.29
C PHE A 216 25.51 -9.57 -10.22
N THR A 217 25.46 -9.86 -11.51
CA THR A 217 26.18 -9.20 -12.58
C THR A 217 25.24 -8.86 -13.73
N ASP A 218 25.74 -8.18 -14.75
CA ASP A 218 25.02 -7.92 -16.00
C ASP A 218 24.58 -9.20 -16.73
N ALA A 219 25.20 -10.34 -16.43
CA ALA A 219 24.85 -11.63 -17.03
C ALA A 219 23.64 -12.32 -16.39
N ASN A 220 23.29 -11.99 -15.14
CA ASN A 220 22.20 -12.66 -14.40
C ASN A 220 21.15 -11.71 -13.83
N LEU A 221 21.37 -10.40 -13.90
CA LEU A 221 20.32 -9.42 -13.64
C LEU A 221 19.52 -9.13 -14.92
N PRO A 222 18.19 -8.98 -14.82
CA PRO A 222 17.36 -8.60 -15.95
C PRO A 222 17.50 -7.08 -16.22
N ILE A 223 18.65 -6.71 -16.79
CA ILE A 223 19.02 -5.33 -17.13
C ILE A 223 18.20 -4.77 -18.31
N ASP A 224 18.28 -3.46 -18.53
CA ASP A 224 17.72 -2.77 -19.70
C ASP A 224 16.22 -3.00 -19.93
N GLY A 225 15.46 -3.15 -18.83
CA GLY A 225 14.00 -3.35 -18.86
C GLY A 225 13.56 -4.80 -18.97
N ALA A 226 14.49 -5.76 -19.02
CA ALA A 226 14.13 -7.18 -19.06
C ALA A 226 13.36 -7.65 -17.81
N ALA A 227 13.39 -6.89 -16.71
CA ALA A 227 12.61 -7.17 -15.51
C ALA A 227 11.10 -6.95 -15.70
N ILE A 228 10.73 -6.05 -16.63
CA ILE A 228 9.35 -5.63 -16.87
C ILE A 228 8.71 -6.56 -17.89
N THR A 229 7.80 -7.41 -17.44
CA THR A 229 7.10 -8.40 -18.27
C THR A 229 5.59 -8.30 -18.04
N PRO A 230 4.74 -8.93 -18.87
CA PRO A 230 3.29 -8.98 -18.62
C PRO A 230 2.93 -9.58 -17.24
N ASP A 231 3.76 -10.50 -16.73
CA ASP A 231 3.59 -11.15 -15.43
C ASP A 231 4.34 -10.43 -14.29
N ASN A 232 5.15 -9.41 -14.62
CA ASN A 232 5.88 -8.55 -13.67
C ASN A 232 5.89 -7.08 -14.15
N PRO A 233 4.72 -6.43 -14.31
CA PRO A 233 4.64 -5.10 -14.91
C PRO A 233 5.30 -3.99 -14.08
N GLY A 234 5.52 -4.22 -12.77
CA GLY A 234 6.28 -3.30 -11.91
C GLY A 234 7.81 -3.46 -12.05
N GLY A 235 8.27 -4.48 -12.78
CA GLY A 235 9.70 -4.80 -12.88
C GLY A 235 10.35 -5.07 -11.53
N VAL A 236 9.60 -5.61 -10.57
CA VAL A 236 10.08 -5.82 -9.20
C VAL A 236 10.89 -7.11 -9.16
N VAL A 237 12.15 -7.02 -8.77
CA VAL A 237 13.02 -8.19 -8.56
C VAL A 237 13.38 -8.29 -7.09
N TRP A 238 13.28 -9.49 -6.53
CA TRP A 238 13.69 -9.78 -5.18
C TRP A 238 15.03 -10.52 -5.20
N LEU A 239 16.08 -9.81 -4.85
CA LEU A 239 17.43 -10.33 -4.80
C LEU A 239 17.68 -10.98 -3.45
N ARG A 240 18.13 -12.24 -3.49
CA ARG A 240 18.49 -12.99 -2.30
C ARG A 240 19.90 -13.55 -2.43
N PRO A 241 20.67 -13.58 -1.32
CA PRO A 241 21.94 -14.26 -1.31
C PRO A 241 21.71 -15.78 -1.44
N LEU A 242 22.67 -16.48 -2.05
CA LEU A 242 22.63 -17.94 -2.13
C LEU A 242 22.65 -18.61 -0.75
N GLU A 243 23.30 -17.98 0.23
CA GLU A 243 23.43 -18.46 1.60
C GLU A 243 22.83 -17.45 2.58
N ALA A 244 22.03 -17.93 3.54
CA ALA A 244 21.41 -17.08 4.55
C ALA A 244 22.48 -16.34 5.37
N GLY A 245 22.26 -15.03 5.58
CA GLY A 245 23.17 -14.17 6.34
C GLY A 245 24.36 -13.63 5.54
N GLN A 246 24.52 -13.98 4.26
CA GLN A 246 25.45 -13.29 3.36
C GLN A 246 24.81 -12.03 2.77
N PRO A 247 25.61 -11.00 2.42
CA PRO A 247 25.08 -9.85 1.70
C PRO A 247 24.71 -10.24 0.27
N VAL A 248 23.67 -9.61 -0.28
CA VAL A 248 23.44 -9.56 -1.72
C VAL A 248 24.57 -8.76 -2.35
N ARG A 249 25.34 -9.38 -3.24
CA ARG A 249 26.44 -8.71 -3.93
C ARG A 249 26.03 -8.32 -5.33
N ILE A 250 26.12 -7.04 -5.67
CA ILE A 250 26.05 -6.57 -7.05
C ILE A 250 27.45 -6.15 -7.47
N SER A 251 27.89 -6.64 -8.61
CA SER A 251 29.18 -6.29 -9.18
C SER A 251 29.08 -6.31 -10.69
N ALA A 252 29.89 -5.53 -11.38
CA ALA A 252 30.09 -5.76 -12.80
C ALA A 252 31.56 -6.05 -13.10
N ASP A 253 31.77 -6.86 -14.12
CA ASP A 253 33.07 -7.08 -14.76
C ASP A 253 33.37 -5.98 -15.81
N ARG A 254 32.47 -5.00 -15.97
CA ARG A 254 32.52 -4.01 -17.04
C ARG A 254 32.72 -2.58 -16.53
N VAL A 255 33.67 -1.89 -17.14
CA VAL A 255 33.91 -0.44 -17.02
C VAL A 255 32.73 0.38 -17.57
N THR A 256 31.85 -0.22 -18.39
CA THR A 256 30.76 0.49 -19.09
C THR A 256 29.54 0.78 -18.22
N GLY A 257 29.47 0.22 -17.01
CA GLY A 257 28.28 0.29 -16.15
C GLY A 257 27.10 -0.51 -16.69
N PHE A 258 26.02 -0.59 -15.90
CA PHE A 258 24.73 -1.10 -16.38
C PHE A 258 23.54 -0.33 -15.80
N THR A 259 22.44 -0.40 -16.54
CA THR A 259 21.15 0.21 -16.20
C THR A 259 20.11 -0.86 -15.86
N PHE A 260 19.50 -0.74 -14.68
CA PHE A 260 18.36 -1.54 -14.27
C PHE A 260 17.08 -0.70 -14.40
N GLN A 261 16.06 -1.24 -15.06
CA GLN A 261 14.73 -0.63 -15.12
C GLN A 261 13.75 -1.50 -14.35
N GLY A 262 13.20 -0.97 -13.27
CA GLY A 262 12.38 -1.69 -12.31
C GLY A 262 12.74 -1.36 -10.85
N THR A 263 12.13 -2.10 -9.93
CA THR A 263 12.38 -1.99 -8.49
C THR A 263 13.29 -3.11 -8.03
N ILE A 264 14.34 -2.78 -7.27
CA ILE A 264 15.16 -3.80 -6.61
C ILE A 264 14.72 -3.93 -5.16
N LEU A 265 14.35 -5.14 -4.76
CA LEU A 265 14.08 -5.53 -3.39
C LEU A 265 15.22 -6.41 -2.89
N VAL A 266 15.83 -6.07 -1.76
CA VAL A 266 16.95 -6.82 -1.17
C VAL A 266 16.57 -7.29 0.22
N GLU A 267 16.71 -8.59 0.48
CA GLU A 267 16.61 -9.13 1.84
C GLU A 267 18.00 -9.11 2.50
N GLY A 268 18.18 -8.25 3.50
CA GLY A 268 19.44 -8.06 4.23
C GLY A 268 20.35 -6.97 3.64
N ASP A 269 21.65 -7.17 3.76
CA ASP A 269 22.67 -6.21 3.32
C ASP A 269 22.88 -6.24 1.80
N LEU A 270 23.13 -5.08 1.21
CA LEU A 270 23.50 -4.90 -0.19
C LEU A 270 24.95 -4.44 -0.27
N GLU A 271 25.81 -5.25 -0.88
CA GLU A 271 27.20 -4.89 -1.18
C GLU A 271 27.35 -4.65 -2.68
N ILE A 272 27.62 -3.40 -3.05
CA ILE A 272 27.98 -3.03 -4.42
C ILE A 272 29.50 -3.00 -4.51
N ASN A 273 30.09 -3.97 -5.21
CA ASN A 273 31.54 -4.15 -5.30
C ASN A 273 32.03 -3.90 -6.72
N GLY A 274 32.96 -2.96 -6.87
CA GLY A 274 33.64 -2.66 -8.12
C GLY A 274 34.65 -1.54 -7.96
N ASP A 275 35.49 -1.34 -8.98
CA ASP A 275 36.36 -0.17 -9.12
C ASP A 275 35.96 0.55 -10.40
N ARG A 276 35.61 1.84 -10.31
CA ARG A 276 35.04 2.65 -11.42
C ARG A 276 33.74 2.07 -11.99
N TYR A 277 32.91 1.53 -11.12
CA TYR A 277 31.65 0.92 -11.49
C TYR A 277 30.53 1.96 -11.55
N ASN A 278 29.69 1.89 -12.59
CA ASN A 278 28.53 2.77 -12.77
C ASN A 278 27.23 1.94 -12.73
N LEU A 279 26.35 2.23 -11.77
CA LEU A 279 25.04 1.62 -11.65
C LEU A 279 23.96 2.69 -11.74
N ALA A 280 22.96 2.50 -12.59
CA ALA A 280 21.74 3.30 -12.55
C ALA A 280 20.50 2.42 -12.39
N VAL A 281 19.66 2.72 -11.41
CA VAL A 281 18.39 2.02 -11.15
C VAL A 281 17.24 3.00 -11.39
N THR A 282 16.34 2.69 -12.30
CA THR A 282 15.18 3.53 -12.63
C THR A 282 13.89 2.72 -12.49
N PRO A 283 13.05 2.98 -11.49
CA PRO A 283 11.83 2.22 -11.29
C PRO A 283 10.75 2.58 -12.30
N VAL A 284 9.76 1.69 -12.39
CA VAL A 284 8.47 2.01 -13.01
C VAL A 284 7.79 3.10 -12.18
N ALA A 285 7.06 4.02 -12.82
CA ALA A 285 6.35 5.09 -12.13
C ALA A 285 5.46 4.53 -11.00
N GLY A 286 5.47 5.18 -9.84
CA GLY A 286 4.73 4.73 -8.66
C GLY A 286 5.48 3.72 -7.79
N PHE A 287 6.67 3.25 -8.19
CA PHE A 287 7.50 2.33 -7.42
C PHE A 287 8.80 2.97 -6.91
N PRO A 288 9.35 2.50 -5.77
CA PRO A 288 10.68 2.87 -5.31
C PRO A 288 11.77 2.27 -6.20
N ALA A 289 12.95 2.89 -6.23
CA ALA A 289 14.12 2.35 -6.95
C ALA A 289 14.74 1.16 -6.19
N LEU A 290 14.88 1.30 -4.86
CA LEU A 290 15.49 0.30 -4.00
C LEU A 290 14.73 0.21 -2.69
N VAL A 291 14.41 -1.02 -2.29
CA VAL A 291 13.87 -1.34 -0.97
C VAL A 291 14.75 -2.41 -0.36
N MET A 292 15.19 -2.19 0.86
CA MET A 292 15.90 -3.20 1.64
C MET A 292 15.07 -3.61 2.86
N THR A 293 14.94 -4.91 3.07
CA THR A 293 14.13 -5.50 4.15
C THR A 293 14.99 -6.37 5.05
N GLY A 294 14.45 -6.75 6.21
CA GLY A 294 15.11 -7.57 7.20
C GLY A 294 15.77 -6.77 8.33
N THR A 295 16.35 -7.48 9.30
CA THR A 295 16.78 -6.92 10.60
C THR A 295 17.94 -5.93 10.50
N VAL A 296 18.82 -6.09 9.50
CA VAL A 296 19.91 -5.18 9.19
C VAL A 296 19.99 -5.08 7.68
N SER A 297 19.85 -3.87 7.16
CA SER A 297 19.87 -3.59 5.73
C SER A 297 20.80 -2.41 5.45
N LYS A 298 22.07 -2.74 5.24
CA LYS A 298 23.13 -1.79 4.93
C LYS A 298 23.43 -1.78 3.45
N ILE A 299 23.42 -0.60 2.84
CA ILE A 299 24.11 -0.38 1.57
C ILE A 299 25.59 -0.20 1.89
N LYS A 300 26.43 -1.07 1.34
CA LYS A 300 27.89 -0.97 1.40
C LYS A 300 28.42 -0.86 -0.02
N ILE A 301 29.18 0.19 -0.28
CA ILE A 301 29.96 0.31 -1.51
C ILE A 301 31.39 -0.11 -1.20
N ALA A 302 31.88 -1.11 -1.92
CA ALA A 302 33.25 -1.58 -1.83
C ALA A 302 34.01 -1.20 -3.10
N GLY A 303 35.28 -0.83 -2.93
CA GLY A 303 36.16 -0.30 -3.97
C GLY A 303 36.11 1.23 -4.09
N ASP A 304 36.69 1.76 -5.16
CA ASP A 304 36.91 3.20 -5.34
C ASP A 304 36.24 3.72 -6.61
N ARG A 305 35.90 5.02 -6.64
CA ARG A 305 35.43 5.74 -7.84
C ARG A 305 34.15 5.20 -8.46
N ASN A 306 33.28 4.59 -7.65
CA ASN A 306 32.00 4.09 -8.12
C ASN A 306 30.97 5.23 -8.20
N THR A 307 30.14 5.23 -9.23
CA THR A 307 29.01 6.16 -9.38
C THR A 307 27.71 5.38 -9.39
N ILE A 308 26.87 5.55 -8.36
CA ILE A 308 25.61 4.83 -8.21
C ILE A 308 24.46 5.85 -8.24
N THR A 309 23.50 5.64 -9.12
CA THR A 309 22.33 6.51 -9.27
C THR A 309 21.04 5.73 -9.05
N PHE A 310 20.21 6.18 -8.12
CA PHE A 310 18.84 5.71 -7.93
C PHE A 310 17.87 6.79 -8.40
N ASN A 311 17.11 6.53 -9.45
CA ASN A 311 16.13 7.45 -10.03
C ASN A 311 14.74 7.25 -9.40
N GLY A 312 14.68 7.15 -8.08
CA GLY A 312 13.45 6.92 -7.33
C GLY A 312 13.71 6.88 -5.83
N LEU A 313 12.66 6.63 -5.06
CA LEU A 313 12.73 6.43 -3.62
C LEU A 313 13.68 5.28 -3.25
N VAL A 314 14.54 5.52 -2.26
CA VAL A 314 15.37 4.49 -1.62
C VAL A 314 14.92 4.31 -0.18
N ILE A 315 14.72 3.05 0.21
CA ILE A 315 14.31 2.66 1.56
C ILE A 315 15.30 1.62 2.07
N ALA A 316 15.98 1.92 3.18
CA ALA A 316 16.93 1.01 3.82
C ALA A 316 16.97 1.27 5.33
N ASP A 317 17.58 0.40 6.13
CA ASP A 317 17.87 0.76 7.53
C ASP A 317 19.08 1.69 7.61
N THR A 318 20.15 1.39 6.88
CA THR A 318 21.37 2.19 6.91
C THR A 318 21.94 2.40 5.52
N VAL A 319 22.20 3.66 5.15
CA VAL A 319 22.95 3.98 3.93
C VAL A 319 24.40 4.26 4.29
N GLY A 320 25.31 3.36 3.91
CA GLY A 320 26.73 3.45 4.21
C GLY A 320 27.58 3.74 2.98
N LEU A 321 28.34 4.83 3.03
CA LEU A 321 29.41 5.09 2.06
C LEU A 321 30.73 4.62 2.67
N GLN A 322 31.29 3.56 2.09
CA GLN A 322 32.64 3.07 2.38
C GLN A 322 33.49 3.19 1.10
N GLY A 323 34.82 3.19 1.25
CA GLY A 323 35.76 3.37 0.13
C GLY A 323 35.96 4.82 -0.30
N ASP A 324 36.94 5.08 -1.16
CA ASP A 324 37.34 6.43 -1.54
C ASP A 324 36.69 6.87 -2.86
N ARG A 325 36.24 8.14 -2.90
CA ARG A 325 35.66 8.80 -4.10
C ARG A 325 34.45 8.07 -4.69
N ASN A 326 33.60 7.48 -3.85
CA ASN A 326 32.36 6.88 -4.29
C ASN A 326 31.22 7.91 -4.24
N ASP A 327 30.45 8.01 -5.31
CA ASP A 327 29.36 8.97 -5.45
C ASP A 327 28.02 8.23 -5.54
N ILE A 328 27.12 8.47 -4.58
CA ILE A 328 25.74 8.02 -4.65
C ILE A 328 24.84 9.22 -4.94
N THR A 329 24.00 9.11 -5.95
CA THR A 329 22.94 10.08 -6.23
C THR A 329 21.57 9.41 -6.13
N ILE A 330 20.66 10.01 -5.38
CA ILE A 330 19.26 9.61 -5.26
C ILE A 330 18.40 10.74 -5.83
N ASN A 331 17.76 10.51 -6.97
CA ASN A 331 16.82 11.44 -7.62
C ASN A 331 15.39 11.01 -7.28
N GLY A 332 14.95 11.38 -6.08
CA GLY A 332 13.77 10.90 -5.38
C GLY A 332 13.91 11.16 -3.88
N GLY A 333 13.32 10.31 -3.05
CA GLY A 333 13.41 10.41 -1.59
C GLY A 333 14.38 9.38 -1.00
N LEU A 334 14.78 9.60 0.25
CA LEU A 334 15.48 8.61 1.07
C LEU A 334 14.75 8.42 2.40
N VAL A 335 14.45 7.16 2.73
CA VAL A 335 14.07 6.75 4.06
C VAL A 335 15.15 5.84 4.63
N ALA A 336 15.72 6.23 5.77
CA ALA A 336 16.71 5.41 6.47
C ALA A 336 16.64 5.56 7.99
N SER A 337 17.16 4.62 8.76
CA SER A 337 17.40 4.83 10.21
C SER A 337 18.67 5.62 10.45
N SER A 338 19.70 5.42 9.62
CA SER A 338 20.96 6.15 9.73
C SER A 338 21.67 6.32 8.38
N ILE A 339 22.56 7.32 8.33
CA ILE A 339 23.51 7.52 7.24
C ILE A 339 24.91 7.45 7.84
N SER A 340 25.77 6.62 7.25
CA SER A 340 27.16 6.49 7.67
C SER A 340 28.11 6.79 6.52
N HIS A 341 29.22 7.45 6.83
CA HIS A 341 30.23 7.85 5.86
C HIS A 341 31.60 7.55 6.43
N GLN A 342 32.33 6.63 5.79
CA GLN A 342 33.62 6.11 6.23
C GLN A 342 34.66 6.13 5.09
N GLY A 343 34.50 7.05 4.14
CA GLY A 343 35.34 7.15 2.94
C GLY A 343 35.92 8.54 2.74
N ASN A 344 37.10 8.65 2.13
CA ASN A 344 37.62 9.97 1.76
C ASN A 344 37.01 10.41 0.43
N PHE A 345 36.54 11.66 0.39
CA PHE A 345 36.00 12.29 -0.84
C PHE A 345 34.79 11.58 -1.46
N SER A 346 34.14 10.65 -0.76
CA SER A 346 32.89 10.03 -1.20
C SER A 346 31.73 10.99 -0.94
N THR A 347 30.71 10.98 -1.80
CA THR A 347 29.54 11.87 -1.67
C THR A 347 28.23 11.09 -1.73
N LEU A 348 27.23 11.57 -0.98
CA LEU A 348 25.84 11.15 -1.14
C LEU A 348 25.00 12.39 -1.40
N GLN A 349 24.35 12.41 -2.55
CA GLN A 349 23.45 13.48 -2.94
C GLN A 349 22.02 12.95 -3.01
N VAL A 350 21.10 13.62 -2.32
CA VAL A 350 19.66 13.37 -2.42
C VAL A 350 19.00 14.58 -3.07
N ASN A 351 18.46 14.40 -4.27
CA ASN A 351 17.74 15.41 -5.03
C ASN A 351 16.26 15.05 -4.98
N TYR A 352 15.49 15.75 -4.14
CA TYR A 352 14.09 15.41 -3.95
C TYR A 352 13.27 15.63 -5.20
N ASP A 353 12.52 14.59 -5.55
CA ASP A 353 11.49 14.62 -6.58
C ASP A 353 10.24 13.93 -6.02
N PRO A 354 9.16 14.66 -5.72
CA PRO A 354 7.96 14.09 -5.10
C PRO A 354 7.26 13.07 -6.02
N GLU A 355 7.35 13.22 -7.34
CA GLU A 355 6.76 12.27 -8.30
C GLU A 355 7.50 10.93 -8.30
N ARG A 356 8.78 10.93 -7.89
CA ARG A 356 9.64 9.74 -7.77
C ARG A 356 9.76 9.22 -6.34
N SER A 357 9.14 9.89 -5.38
CA SER A 357 9.20 9.56 -3.96
C SER A 357 7.97 8.79 -3.47
N THR A 358 7.46 7.87 -4.31
CA THR A 358 6.15 7.24 -4.15
C THR A 358 6.23 5.74 -3.86
N ILE A 359 5.29 5.22 -3.06
CA ILE A 359 5.03 3.79 -2.86
C ILE A 359 3.56 3.52 -3.19
N ALA A 360 3.20 3.58 -4.47
CA ALA A 360 1.79 3.56 -4.89
C ALA A 360 1.20 2.16 -4.96
N HIS A 361 2.05 1.17 -5.22
CA HIS A 361 1.61 -0.12 -5.74
C HIS A 361 1.82 -1.30 -4.77
N PHE A 362 2.54 -1.16 -3.67
CA PHE A 362 2.67 -2.27 -2.70
C PHE A 362 1.39 -2.44 -1.89
N ILE A 363 0.91 -3.69 -1.77
CA ILE A 363 -0.44 -4.02 -1.26
C ILE A 363 -0.52 -3.92 0.26
N ASP A 364 0.61 -4.05 0.95
CA ASP A 364 0.65 -4.03 2.39
C ASP A 364 1.07 -2.68 2.97
N GLN A 365 0.61 -2.50 4.20
CA GLN A 365 0.73 -1.38 5.11
C GLN A 365 2.19 -1.02 5.46
N ALA A 366 3.04 -0.69 4.47
CA ALA A 366 4.36 -0.15 4.75
C ALA A 366 4.25 1.00 5.76
N TRP A 367 3.16 1.76 5.71
CA TRP A 367 2.87 2.85 6.63
C TRP A 367 1.59 2.58 7.46
N GLY A 368 1.49 1.39 8.07
CA GLY A 368 0.42 1.03 9.00
C GLY A 368 -0.99 0.85 8.40
N PRO A 369 -1.97 0.38 9.20
CA PRO A 369 -3.33 0.11 8.75
C PRO A 369 -4.06 1.36 8.32
N GLN A 370 -4.17 1.51 7.01
CA GLN A 370 -5.16 2.37 6.40
C GLN A 370 -5.91 1.59 5.34
N GLY A 371 -7.23 1.77 5.33
CA GLY A 371 -8.11 1.05 4.43
C GLY A 371 -7.67 1.18 2.98
N ASN A 372 -7.43 0.04 2.36
CA ASN A 372 -6.98 -0.08 0.99
C ASN A 372 -8.02 0.59 0.06
N ALA A 373 -7.61 1.58 -0.74
CA ALA A 373 -8.40 2.18 -1.83
C ALA A 373 -9.74 2.88 -1.48
N GLY A 374 -9.99 4.00 -2.16
CA GLY A 374 -11.33 4.58 -2.20
C GLY A 374 -12.25 3.72 -3.08
N ALA A 375 -13.39 3.27 -2.57
CA ALA A 375 -14.46 2.69 -3.40
C ALA A 375 -15.58 3.71 -3.57
N ARG A 376 -15.90 4.05 -4.82
CA ARG A 376 -17.00 4.96 -5.17
C ARG A 376 -18.13 4.17 -5.81
N ILE A 377 -19.35 4.37 -5.32
CA ILE A 377 -20.57 3.89 -5.96
C ILE A 377 -20.80 4.74 -7.22
N ILE A 378 -20.91 4.09 -8.39
CA ILE A 378 -21.20 4.78 -9.64
C ILE A 378 -22.69 4.71 -9.97
N VAL A 379 -23.32 3.56 -9.77
CA VAL A 379 -24.71 3.31 -10.19
C VAL A 379 -25.39 2.34 -9.23
N TRP A 380 -26.55 2.71 -8.72
CA TRP A 380 -27.48 1.82 -8.04
C TRP A 380 -28.33 1.07 -9.09
N LYS A 381 -28.46 -0.25 -8.93
CA LYS A 381 -29.38 -1.08 -9.70
C LYS A 381 -30.39 -1.69 -8.72
N ASP A 382 -31.53 -1.03 -8.59
CA ASP A 382 -32.69 -1.54 -7.85
C ASP A 382 -33.42 -2.64 -8.63
#